data_AF-A0A534AIW3-F1
#
_entry.id   AF-A0A534AIW3-F1
#
_cell.length_a   1.000
_cell.length_b   1.000
_cell.length_c   1.000
_cell.angle_alpha   90.00
_cell.angle_beta   90.00
_cell.angle_gamma   90.00
#
_symmetry.space_group_name_H-M   'P 1'
#
loop_
_entity.id
_entity.type
_entity.pdbx_description
1 polymer ?
#
loop_
_entity_poly.entity_id
_entity_poly.type
_entity_poly.pdbx_seq_one_letter_code
_entity_poly.pdbx_strand_id
1 'polypeptide(L)'
;DVFEGLMNAYARAFDPHSSYFSPRSSEEYRIQMSLNYEGIGASLQVVDDYVTIMNVLEGGPAAAAGTLSTNDRIIGVGQGHEGPFTDVIGWRLDDVVQLIRGKAGTSVRLQVLPAGAAPGSPEKVMEFVRNKVTLEAQAAHKEVKTVARNGRTLKIGVITVPGFYQDIAAQNAGDQSYRSTTHDVLKLLRELKSENVEGLVLDLRGDGGGYLPEATALTGLFINHGPVVQLRDTAGRLEVLDDPEPAPAYDGPLAVLVDRLSASASEIFAGAIQDYHRGVILGQTTFGKGTVQNLVPLDRWS
;
A
#
# COMPACT_ATOMS: atom_id res chain seq x y z
N ASP A 1 14.71 -15.09 10.65
CA ASP A 1 14.64 -14.38 11.95
C ASP A 1 16.01 -13.99 12.49
N VAL A 2 16.86 -14.92 12.96
CA VAL A 2 18.17 -14.57 13.58
C VAL A 2 19.08 -13.76 12.64
N PHE A 3 19.26 -14.21 11.40
CA PHE A 3 20.09 -13.51 10.41
C PHE A 3 19.58 -12.10 10.11
N GLU A 4 18.27 -11.97 9.87
CA GLU A 4 17.61 -10.68 9.63
C GLU A 4 17.77 -9.73 10.82
N GLY A 5 17.64 -10.24 12.05
CA GLY A 5 17.88 -9.45 13.26
C GLY A 5 19.31 -8.92 13.35
N LEU A 6 20.30 -9.76 13.07
CA LEU A 6 21.71 -9.37 13.06
C LEU A 6 22.00 -8.31 11.98
N MET A 7 21.53 -8.53 10.75
CA MET A 7 21.75 -7.60 9.64
C MET A 7 21.07 -6.24 9.91
N ASN A 8 19.87 -6.24 10.48
CA ASN A 8 19.19 -5.00 10.85
C ASN A 8 19.86 -4.28 12.03
N ALA A 9 20.44 -5.00 13.00
CA ALA A 9 21.25 -4.38 14.04
C ALA A 9 22.49 -3.68 13.47
N TYR A 10 23.14 -4.32 12.49
CA TYR A 10 24.28 -3.73 11.77
C TYR A 10 23.87 -2.50 10.95
N ALA A 11 22.80 -2.60 10.15
CA ALA A 11 22.33 -1.51 9.31
C ALA A 11 21.94 -0.26 10.13
N ARG A 12 21.23 -0.45 11.24
CA ARG A 12 20.80 0.63 12.14
C ARG A 12 21.93 1.34 12.87
N ALA A 13 23.13 0.76 12.90
CA ALA A 13 24.31 1.44 13.45
C ALA A 13 24.81 2.58 12.54
N PHE A 14 24.46 2.57 11.26
CA PHE A 14 24.82 3.63 10.31
C PHE A 14 23.76 4.73 10.27
N ASP A 15 22.49 4.36 10.11
CA ASP A 15 21.37 5.29 10.05
C ASP A 15 20.03 4.59 10.38
N PRO A 16 18.96 5.32 10.76
CA PRO A 16 17.68 4.72 11.16
C PRO A 16 16.78 4.23 10.01
N HIS A 17 17.19 4.41 8.76
CA HIS A 17 16.42 4.12 7.54
C HIS A 17 17.04 3.02 6.67
N SER A 18 18.25 2.57 6.99
CA SER A 18 18.88 1.40 6.40
C SER A 18 18.36 0.11 7.06
N SER A 19 17.91 -0.85 6.25
CA SER A 19 17.37 -2.12 6.72
C SER A 19 17.69 -3.25 5.75
N TYR A 20 17.81 -4.46 6.29
CA TYR A 20 17.84 -5.71 5.54
C TYR A 20 16.46 -6.33 5.56
N PHE A 21 16.01 -6.79 4.39
CA PHE A 21 14.80 -7.57 4.25
C PHE A 21 15.13 -9.02 3.92
N SER A 22 14.63 -9.93 4.75
CA SER A 22 14.56 -11.35 4.38
C SER A 22 13.64 -11.53 3.15
N PRO A 23 13.67 -12.69 2.46
CA PRO A 23 12.77 -12.94 1.33
C PRO A 23 11.29 -12.66 1.65
N ARG A 24 10.85 -13.00 2.87
CA ARG A 24 9.49 -12.73 3.34
C ARG A 24 9.25 -11.23 3.56
N SER A 25 10.13 -10.56 4.31
CA SER A 25 10.01 -9.11 4.53
C SER A 25 10.06 -8.32 3.23
N SER A 26 10.84 -8.79 2.24
CA SER A 26 10.91 -8.19 0.92
C SER A 26 9.62 -8.41 0.13
N GLU A 27 8.97 -9.56 0.27
CA GLU A 27 7.65 -9.80 -0.32
C GLU A 27 6.61 -8.88 0.29
N GLU A 28 6.54 -8.77 1.63
CA GLU A 28 5.60 -7.87 2.31
C GLU A 28 5.84 -6.41 1.93
N TYR A 29 7.10 -5.96 1.90
CA TYR A 29 7.45 -4.62 1.43
C TYR A 29 6.96 -4.39 0.00
N ARG A 30 7.16 -5.34 -0.91
CA ARG A 30 6.67 -5.25 -2.28
C ARG A 30 5.15 -5.16 -2.33
N ILE A 31 4.43 -5.92 -1.50
CA ILE A 31 2.97 -5.89 -1.43
C ILE A 31 2.48 -4.54 -0.92
N GLN A 32 3.11 -3.99 0.13
CA GLN A 32 2.78 -2.66 0.63
C GLN A 32 3.04 -1.59 -0.44
N MET A 33 4.14 -1.72 -1.18
CA MET A 33 4.48 -0.77 -2.24
C MET A 33 3.62 -0.90 -3.48
N SER A 34 3.12 -2.09 -3.84
CA SER A 34 2.29 -2.28 -5.04
C SER A 34 0.79 -2.24 -4.75
N LEU A 35 0.41 -2.39 -3.48
CA LEU A 35 -0.93 -2.75 -3.00
C LEU A 35 -1.49 -4.01 -3.69
N ASN A 36 -0.62 -4.88 -4.19
CA ASN A 36 -0.97 -6.06 -4.97
C ASN A 36 -0.18 -7.29 -4.51
N TYR A 37 -0.89 -8.40 -4.36
CA TYR A 37 -0.28 -9.71 -4.09
C TYR A 37 -1.00 -10.82 -4.84
N GLU A 38 -0.41 -12.01 -4.90
CA GLU A 38 -1.04 -13.18 -5.52
C GLU A 38 -1.45 -14.18 -4.43
N GLY A 39 -2.74 -14.52 -4.41
CA GLY A 39 -3.31 -15.37 -3.37
C GLY A 39 -4.82 -15.49 -3.50
N ILE A 40 -5.48 -15.76 -2.38
CA ILE A 40 -6.93 -16.01 -2.34
C ILE A 40 -7.77 -14.79 -1.94
N GLY A 41 -7.17 -13.72 -1.43
CA GLY A 41 -7.91 -12.53 -1.01
C GLY A 41 -8.65 -12.70 0.31
N ALA A 42 -7.92 -13.01 1.37
CA ALA A 42 -8.44 -13.04 2.74
C ALA A 42 -7.37 -12.51 3.70
N SER A 43 -7.79 -11.78 4.74
CA SER A 43 -6.91 -11.41 5.85
C SER A 43 -7.06 -12.44 6.96
N LEU A 44 -5.92 -12.82 7.54
CA LEU A 44 -5.81 -13.90 8.50
C LEU A 44 -5.28 -13.36 9.83
N GLN A 45 -5.68 -14.00 10.92
CA GLN A 45 -5.15 -13.74 12.26
C GLN A 45 -4.99 -15.05 13.02
N VAL A 46 -4.27 -15.04 14.13
CA VAL A 46 -4.21 -16.19 15.04
C VAL A 46 -5.17 -15.97 16.20
N VAL A 47 -6.04 -16.95 16.45
CA VAL A 47 -6.95 -16.98 17.60
C VAL A 47 -6.89 -18.39 18.19
N ASP A 48 -6.54 -18.51 19.47
CA ASP A 48 -6.48 -19.79 20.20
C ASP A 48 -5.79 -20.93 19.42
N ASP A 49 -4.58 -20.64 18.92
CA ASP A 49 -3.73 -21.53 18.09
C ASP A 49 -4.22 -21.85 16.66
N TYR A 50 -5.35 -21.29 16.24
CA TYR A 50 -5.87 -21.42 14.88
C TYR A 50 -5.59 -20.18 14.03
N VAL A 51 -5.10 -20.41 12.82
CA VAL A 51 -5.17 -19.39 11.78
C VAL A 51 -6.63 -19.22 11.37
N THR A 52 -7.16 -18.02 11.59
CA THR A 52 -8.58 -17.69 11.50
C THR A 52 -8.80 -16.60 10.46
N ILE A 53 -9.86 -16.70 9.68
CA ILE A 53 -10.27 -15.67 8.71
C ILE A 53 -10.77 -14.44 9.47
N MET A 54 -10.04 -13.32 9.37
CA MET A 54 -10.49 -12.03 9.90
C MET A 54 -11.54 -11.41 8.99
N ASN A 55 -11.27 -11.38 7.68
CA ASN A 55 -12.22 -10.94 6.66
C ASN A 55 -11.83 -11.50 5.28
N VAL A 56 -12.78 -11.50 4.36
CA VAL A 56 -12.57 -11.85 2.95
C VAL A 56 -12.52 -10.55 2.15
N LEU A 57 -11.49 -10.39 1.31
CA LEU A 57 -11.29 -9.18 0.52
C LEU A 57 -12.17 -9.22 -0.73
N GLU A 58 -12.97 -8.18 -0.92
CA GLU A 58 -13.79 -8.02 -2.12
C GLU A 58 -12.92 -8.02 -3.40
N GLY A 59 -13.45 -8.60 -4.48
CA GLY A 59 -12.70 -8.76 -5.73
C GLY A 59 -11.65 -9.89 -5.72
N GLY A 60 -11.36 -10.51 -4.57
CA GLY A 60 -10.46 -11.65 -4.45
C GLY A 60 -11.11 -13.01 -4.77
N PRO A 61 -10.31 -14.07 -5.06
CA PRO A 61 -10.83 -15.42 -5.33
C PRO A 61 -11.74 -16.01 -4.25
N ALA A 62 -11.44 -15.75 -2.96
CA ALA A 62 -12.25 -16.24 -1.85
C ALA A 62 -13.62 -15.56 -1.79
N ALA A 63 -13.68 -14.25 -2.07
CA ALA A 63 -14.96 -13.53 -2.18
C ALA A 63 -15.78 -14.05 -3.37
N ALA A 64 -15.14 -14.25 -4.53
CA ALA A 64 -15.80 -14.77 -5.72
C ALA A 64 -16.38 -16.18 -5.53
N ALA A 65 -15.68 -17.02 -4.76
CA ALA A 65 -16.18 -18.35 -4.39
C ALA A 65 -17.35 -18.30 -3.41
N GLY A 66 -17.38 -17.31 -2.51
CA GLY A 66 -18.45 -17.12 -1.52
C GLY A 66 -18.58 -18.25 -0.48
N THR A 67 -17.58 -19.13 -0.39
CA THR A 67 -17.57 -20.30 0.49
C THR A 67 -16.85 -20.08 1.82
N LEU A 68 -15.96 -19.09 1.88
CA LEU A 68 -15.15 -18.77 3.04
C LEU A 68 -15.81 -17.64 3.85
N SER A 69 -15.91 -17.81 5.16
CA SER A 69 -16.57 -16.86 6.06
C SER A 69 -15.63 -16.31 7.13
N THR A 70 -16.00 -15.16 7.70
CA THR A 70 -15.29 -14.60 8.87
C THR A 70 -15.38 -15.58 10.04
N ASN A 71 -14.29 -15.68 10.81
CA ASN A 71 -14.09 -16.62 11.93
C ASN A 71 -13.97 -18.10 11.57
N ASP A 72 -13.95 -18.45 10.27
CA ASP A 72 -13.54 -19.79 9.85
C ASP A 72 -12.08 -20.05 10.23
N ARG A 73 -11.76 -21.26 10.66
CA ARG A 73 -10.42 -21.66 11.12
C ARG A 73 -9.78 -22.58 10.09
N ILE A 74 -8.62 -22.19 9.59
CA ILE A 74 -7.80 -22.99 8.68
C ILE A 74 -6.99 -23.98 9.52
N ILE A 75 -7.21 -25.27 9.27
CA ILE A 75 -6.51 -26.36 9.96
C ILE A 75 -5.54 -27.10 9.04
N GLY A 76 -5.71 -27.00 7.72
CA GLY A 76 -4.78 -27.59 6.77
C GLY A 76 -4.73 -26.85 5.43
N VAL A 77 -3.57 -26.91 4.77
CA VAL A 77 -3.35 -26.31 3.45
C VAL A 77 -2.78 -27.36 2.49
N GLY A 78 -3.44 -27.55 1.34
CA GLY A 78 -3.02 -28.46 0.28
C GLY A 78 -2.64 -27.69 -0.98
N GLN A 79 -1.51 -28.06 -1.60
CA GLN A 79 -1.04 -27.43 -2.84
C GLN A 79 -1.66 -28.10 -4.07
N GLY A 80 -2.12 -27.30 -5.04
CA GLY A 80 -2.77 -27.81 -6.26
C GLY A 80 -4.07 -28.56 -5.98
N HIS A 81 -4.54 -29.29 -7.00
CA HIS A 81 -5.79 -30.05 -6.94
C HIS A 81 -5.68 -31.33 -6.09
N GLU A 82 -4.47 -31.89 -5.95
CA GLU A 82 -4.27 -33.23 -5.36
C GLU A 82 -3.12 -33.33 -4.34
N GLY A 83 -2.33 -32.26 -4.12
CA GLY A 83 -1.21 -32.31 -3.18
C GLY A 83 -1.64 -32.60 -1.73
N PRO A 84 -0.81 -33.27 -0.92
CA PRO A 84 -1.20 -33.63 0.44
C PRO A 84 -1.51 -32.38 1.28
N PHE A 85 -2.46 -32.52 2.21
CA PHE A 85 -2.70 -31.47 3.20
C PHE A 85 -1.58 -31.44 4.22
N THR A 86 -1.08 -30.24 4.48
CA THR A 86 -0.19 -29.96 5.61
C THR A 86 -1.05 -29.43 6.75
N ASP A 87 -1.04 -30.09 7.90
CA ASP A 87 -1.66 -29.58 9.13
C ASP A 87 -0.92 -28.31 9.57
N VAL A 88 -1.70 -27.26 9.85
CA VAL A 88 -1.17 -25.93 10.20
C VAL A 88 -1.59 -25.46 11.59
N ILE A 89 -2.10 -26.37 12.44
CA ILE A 89 -2.53 -26.00 13.80
C ILE A 89 -1.30 -25.63 14.63
N GLY A 90 -1.35 -24.49 15.33
CA GLY A 90 -0.22 -23.98 16.12
C GLY A 90 0.95 -23.46 15.29
N TRP A 91 0.85 -23.44 13.96
CA TRP A 91 1.86 -22.81 13.11
C TRP A 91 1.84 -21.29 13.28
N ARG A 92 2.97 -20.66 12.99
CA ARG A 92 3.03 -19.20 12.89
C ARG A 92 2.20 -18.74 11.70
N LEU A 93 1.50 -17.63 11.87
CA LEU A 93 0.66 -17.03 10.83
C LEU A 93 1.40 -16.91 9.48
N ASP A 94 2.62 -16.39 9.52
CA ASP A 94 3.41 -16.12 8.32
C ASP A 94 3.74 -17.40 7.54
N ASP A 95 3.97 -18.52 8.22
CA ASP A 95 4.24 -19.81 7.57
C ASP A 95 2.99 -20.32 6.84
N VAL A 96 1.81 -20.14 7.43
CA VAL A 96 0.53 -20.51 6.82
C VAL A 96 0.20 -19.58 5.64
N VAL A 97 0.43 -18.27 5.78
CA VAL A 97 0.25 -17.28 4.71
C VAL A 97 1.11 -17.65 3.49
N GLN A 98 2.36 -18.08 3.70
CA GLN A 98 3.26 -18.51 2.64
C GLN A 98 2.77 -19.76 1.89
N LEU A 99 2.07 -20.68 2.56
CA LEU A 99 1.43 -21.82 1.90
C LEU A 99 0.20 -21.40 1.09
N ILE A 100 -0.56 -20.40 1.58
CA ILE A 100 -1.81 -19.96 0.95
C ILE A 100 -1.53 -19.04 -0.25
N ARG A 101 -0.54 -18.16 -0.15
CA ARG A 101 -0.05 -17.36 -1.28
C ARG A 101 0.67 -18.21 -2.30
N GLY A 102 0.87 -17.66 -3.47
CA GLY A 102 1.52 -18.36 -4.57
C GLY A 102 1.11 -17.80 -5.92
N LYS A 103 1.77 -18.29 -6.97
CA LYS A 103 1.64 -17.76 -8.32
C LYS A 103 0.17 -17.74 -8.79
N ALA A 104 -0.25 -16.64 -9.41
CA ALA A 104 -1.56 -16.53 -10.04
C ALA A 104 -1.82 -17.67 -11.05
N GLY A 105 -3.05 -18.17 -11.06
CA GLY A 105 -3.47 -19.32 -11.85
C GLY A 105 -3.18 -20.69 -11.22
N THR A 106 -2.45 -20.76 -10.10
CA THR A 106 -2.26 -22.02 -9.36
C THR A 106 -3.38 -22.27 -8.37
N SER A 107 -3.74 -23.54 -8.13
CA SER A 107 -4.74 -23.91 -7.12
C SER A 107 -4.14 -24.09 -5.73
N VAL A 108 -4.95 -23.77 -4.71
CA VAL A 108 -4.73 -24.09 -3.30
C VAL A 108 -6.02 -24.59 -2.67
N ARG A 109 -5.92 -25.55 -1.77
CA ARG A 109 -7.05 -26.09 -1.01
C ARG A 109 -6.87 -25.80 0.47
N LEU A 110 -7.94 -25.37 1.12
CA LEU A 110 -7.99 -25.14 2.56
C LEU A 110 -8.90 -26.19 3.21
N GLN A 111 -8.38 -26.88 4.23
CA GLN A 111 -9.20 -27.58 5.21
C GLN A 111 -9.62 -26.57 6.29
N VAL A 112 -10.93 -26.39 6.43
CA VAL A 112 -11.53 -25.34 7.25
C VAL A 112 -12.50 -25.95 8.25
N LEU A 113 -12.34 -25.58 9.52
CA LEU A 113 -13.37 -25.74 10.54
C LEU A 113 -14.25 -24.48 10.53
N PRO A 114 -15.56 -24.61 10.31
CA PRO A 114 -16.47 -23.47 10.34
C PRO A 114 -16.40 -22.68 11.66
N ALA A 115 -16.72 -21.39 11.58
CA ALA A 115 -16.85 -20.53 12.74
C ALA A 115 -17.73 -21.18 13.84
N GLY A 116 -17.23 -21.20 15.08
CA GLY A 116 -17.95 -21.76 16.23
C GLY A 116 -18.11 -23.29 16.23
N ALA A 117 -17.52 -24.01 15.28
CA ALA A 117 -17.63 -25.47 15.23
C ALA A 117 -17.01 -26.12 16.49
N ALA A 118 -17.76 -27.03 17.13
CA ALA A 118 -17.30 -27.76 18.31
C ALA A 118 -16.12 -28.71 17.96
N PRO A 119 -15.25 -29.07 18.92
CA PRO A 119 -14.22 -30.08 18.72
C PRO A 119 -14.81 -31.37 18.12
N GLY A 120 -14.20 -31.88 17.05
CA GLY A 120 -14.69 -33.06 16.32
C GLY A 120 -15.77 -32.80 15.27
N SER A 121 -16.15 -31.54 15.05
CA SER A 121 -17.02 -31.17 13.92
C SER A 121 -16.36 -31.52 12.57
N PRO A 122 -17.14 -31.87 11.54
CA PRO A 122 -16.59 -32.16 10.22
C PRO A 122 -15.94 -30.91 9.62
N GLU A 123 -14.73 -31.08 9.12
CA GLU A 123 -14.03 -30.08 8.32
C GLU A 123 -14.63 -29.96 6.91
N LYS A 124 -14.45 -28.79 6.30
CA LYS A 124 -14.79 -28.54 4.89
C LYS A 124 -13.50 -28.32 4.11
N VAL A 125 -13.40 -28.96 2.94
CA VAL A 125 -12.35 -28.66 1.98
C VAL A 125 -12.88 -27.64 0.98
N MET A 126 -12.16 -26.53 0.84
CA MET A 126 -12.47 -25.48 -0.12
C MET A 126 -11.29 -25.29 -1.06
N GLU A 127 -11.54 -25.23 -2.37
CA GLU A 127 -10.50 -24.99 -3.37
C GLU A 127 -10.61 -23.57 -3.94
N PHE A 128 -9.46 -22.91 -4.09
CA PHE A 128 -9.33 -21.59 -4.68
C PHE A 128 -8.24 -21.59 -5.75
N VAL A 129 -8.51 -20.92 -6.86
CA VAL A 129 -7.47 -20.57 -7.84
C VAL A 129 -6.90 -19.21 -7.42
N ARG A 130 -5.59 -19.17 -7.15
CA ARG A 130 -4.89 -17.93 -6.78
C ARG A 130 -4.97 -16.93 -7.92
N ASN A 131 -5.14 -15.66 -7.59
CA ASN A 131 -5.11 -14.58 -8.57
C ASN A 131 -4.47 -13.33 -7.95
N LYS A 132 -4.23 -12.30 -8.77
CA LYS A 132 -3.90 -10.96 -8.29
C LYS A 132 -5.03 -10.45 -7.39
N VAL A 133 -4.67 -10.02 -6.20
CA VAL A 133 -5.55 -9.40 -5.21
C VAL A 133 -5.01 -8.01 -4.93
N THR A 134 -5.92 -7.04 -4.95
CA THR A 134 -5.63 -5.63 -4.74
C THR A 134 -6.12 -5.19 -3.36
N LEU A 135 -5.27 -4.47 -2.63
CA LEU A 135 -5.58 -3.95 -1.29
C LEU A 135 -6.29 -2.59 -1.38
N GLU A 136 -7.52 -2.58 -1.90
CA GLU A 136 -8.29 -1.34 -2.14
C GLU A 136 -8.45 -0.48 -0.88
N ALA A 137 -8.62 -1.10 0.29
CA ALA A 137 -8.76 -0.39 1.56
C ALA A 137 -7.50 0.39 2.00
N GLN A 138 -6.33 0.06 1.43
CA GLN A 138 -5.06 0.74 1.71
C GLN A 138 -4.72 1.83 0.70
N ALA A 139 -5.52 1.98 -0.35
CA ALA A 139 -5.27 2.95 -1.39
C ALA A 139 -5.81 4.34 -1.04
N ALA A 140 -5.43 5.30 -1.87
CA ALA A 140 -6.01 6.63 -1.82
C ALA A 140 -7.54 6.54 -2.01
N HIS A 141 -8.27 7.28 -1.19
CA HIS A 141 -9.73 7.35 -1.26
C HIS A 141 -10.20 8.79 -1.04
N LYS A 142 -11.42 9.08 -1.49
CA LYS A 142 -12.01 10.41 -1.37
C LYS A 142 -13.22 10.41 -0.45
N GLU A 143 -13.54 11.59 0.06
CA GLU A 143 -14.85 11.94 0.60
C GLU A 143 -15.19 13.39 0.27
N VAL A 144 -16.48 13.74 0.30
CA VAL A 144 -16.94 15.13 0.14
C VAL A 144 -17.50 15.62 1.47
N LYS A 145 -16.88 16.65 2.03
CA LYS A 145 -17.36 17.36 3.21
C LYS A 145 -18.15 18.59 2.79
N THR A 146 -19.25 18.85 3.48
CA THR A 146 -20.07 20.05 3.26
C THR A 146 -19.90 20.99 4.44
N VAL A 147 -19.59 22.27 4.18
CA VAL A 147 -19.33 23.28 5.20
C VAL A 147 -20.20 24.51 4.95
N ALA A 148 -20.94 24.96 5.95
CA ALA A 148 -21.68 26.23 5.88
C ALA A 148 -20.78 27.39 6.31
N ARG A 149 -20.51 28.35 5.41
CA ARG A 149 -19.72 29.55 5.70
C ARG A 149 -20.32 30.77 5.00
N ASN A 150 -20.51 31.86 5.74
CA ASN A 150 -21.07 33.12 5.23
C ASN A 150 -22.41 32.95 4.48
N GLY A 151 -23.29 32.08 4.98
CA GLY A 151 -24.59 31.79 4.35
C GLY A 151 -24.51 30.96 3.06
N ARG A 152 -23.33 30.47 2.66
CA ARG A 152 -23.13 29.55 1.54
C ARG A 152 -22.76 28.16 2.05
N THR A 153 -23.28 27.15 1.37
CA THR A 153 -22.89 25.75 1.56
C THR A 153 -21.78 25.43 0.58
N LEU A 154 -20.58 25.14 1.09
CA LEU A 154 -19.41 24.81 0.29
C LEU A 154 -19.16 23.30 0.30
N LYS A 155 -18.82 22.73 -0.85
CA LYS A 155 -18.37 21.34 -0.97
C LYS A 155 -16.85 21.29 -1.03
N ILE A 156 -16.23 20.57 -0.11
CA ILE A 156 -14.78 20.36 -0.04
C ILE A 156 -14.51 18.88 -0.30
N GLY A 157 -13.72 18.60 -1.33
CA GLY A 157 -13.18 17.26 -1.55
C GLY A 157 -12.04 17.02 -0.58
N VAL A 158 -12.01 15.84 0.03
CA VAL A 158 -10.87 15.36 0.82
C VAL A 158 -10.37 14.09 0.14
N ILE A 159 -9.10 14.06 -0.24
CA ILE A 159 -8.42 12.84 -0.69
C ILE A 159 -7.43 12.47 0.39
N THR A 160 -7.62 11.29 0.98
CA THR A 160 -6.66 10.70 1.92
C THR A 160 -5.68 9.86 1.13
N VAL A 161 -4.38 10.10 1.30
CA VAL A 161 -3.30 9.30 0.70
C VAL A 161 -2.59 8.59 1.85
N PRO A 162 -2.76 7.26 2.01
CA PRO A 162 -2.13 6.52 3.11
C PRO A 162 -0.63 6.26 2.92
N GLY A 163 -0.13 6.41 1.70
CA GLY A 163 1.24 6.09 1.29
C GLY A 163 1.46 6.38 -0.19
N PHE A 164 2.74 6.55 -0.56
CA PHE A 164 3.16 6.73 -1.96
C PHE A 164 3.49 5.37 -2.59
N TYR A 165 2.46 4.60 -2.94
CA TYR A 165 2.57 3.27 -3.54
C TYR A 165 2.67 3.32 -5.08
N GLN A 166 3.37 2.33 -5.65
CA GLN A 166 3.45 2.03 -7.06
C GLN A 166 3.75 0.54 -7.33
N ASP A 167 3.00 -0.09 -8.24
CA ASP A 167 3.29 -1.43 -8.75
C ASP A 167 4.41 -1.40 -9.81
N ILE A 168 5.66 -1.26 -9.32
CA ILE A 168 6.87 -1.17 -10.16
C ILE A 168 7.02 -2.40 -11.06
N ALA A 169 6.64 -3.59 -10.58
CA ALA A 169 6.74 -4.82 -11.36
C ALA A 169 5.79 -4.79 -12.58
N ALA A 170 4.55 -4.36 -12.38
CA ALA A 170 3.60 -4.18 -13.47
C ALA A 170 4.05 -3.07 -14.45
N GLN A 171 4.54 -1.94 -13.94
CA GLN A 171 5.08 -0.86 -14.78
C GLN A 171 6.25 -1.34 -15.65
N ASN A 172 7.22 -2.06 -15.06
CA ASN A 172 8.37 -2.60 -15.78
C ASN A 172 7.96 -3.67 -16.82
N ALA A 173 6.85 -4.35 -16.61
CA ALA A 173 6.26 -5.27 -17.59
C ALA A 173 5.50 -4.55 -18.72
N GLY A 174 5.43 -3.22 -18.69
CA GLY A 174 4.75 -2.39 -19.69
C GLY A 174 3.25 -2.25 -19.48
N ASP A 175 2.71 -2.71 -18.35
CA ASP A 175 1.29 -2.51 -18.00
C ASP A 175 1.04 -1.01 -17.82
N GLN A 176 0.18 -0.42 -18.64
CA GLN A 176 -0.21 0.99 -18.55
C GLN A 176 -1.24 1.26 -17.46
N SER A 177 -1.88 0.21 -16.96
CA SER A 177 -2.89 0.23 -15.90
C SER A 177 -2.33 -0.18 -14.54
N TYR A 178 -1.00 -0.17 -14.40
CA TYR A 178 -0.35 -0.41 -13.11
C TYR A 178 -0.91 0.53 -12.04
N ARG A 179 -1.03 -0.01 -10.83
CA ARG A 179 -1.53 0.77 -9.71
C ARG A 179 -0.46 1.75 -9.25
N SER A 180 -0.86 3.00 -9.04
CA SER A 180 -0.01 4.00 -8.41
C SER A 180 -0.84 5.07 -7.70
N THR A 181 -0.19 5.79 -6.79
CA THR A 181 -0.81 6.88 -6.03
C THR A 181 -1.31 7.97 -6.96
N THR A 182 -0.48 8.36 -7.93
CA THR A 182 -0.78 9.40 -8.91
C THR A 182 -1.95 9.01 -9.79
N HIS A 183 -2.00 7.75 -10.29
CA HIS A 183 -3.14 7.25 -11.08
C HIS A 183 -4.44 7.27 -10.27
N ASP A 184 -4.40 6.79 -9.03
CA ASP A 184 -5.57 6.74 -8.16
C ASP A 184 -6.06 8.16 -7.81
N VAL A 185 -5.15 9.06 -7.40
CA VAL A 185 -5.50 10.45 -7.09
C VAL A 185 -6.05 11.16 -8.33
N LEU A 186 -5.45 10.98 -9.52
CA LEU A 186 -5.96 11.55 -10.76
C LEU A 186 -7.40 11.12 -11.06
N LYS A 187 -7.72 9.83 -10.84
CA LYS A 187 -9.09 9.32 -10.96
C LYS A 187 -10.02 10.01 -9.95
N LEU A 188 -9.63 10.06 -8.67
CA LEU A 188 -10.42 10.69 -7.61
C LEU A 188 -10.66 12.18 -7.86
N LEU A 189 -9.65 12.91 -8.37
CA LEU A 189 -9.78 14.31 -8.77
C LEU A 189 -10.84 14.51 -9.86
N ARG A 190 -10.87 13.64 -10.87
CA ARG A 190 -11.88 13.71 -11.95
C ARG A 190 -13.29 13.51 -11.39
N GLU A 191 -13.45 12.58 -10.46
CA GLU A 191 -14.75 12.35 -9.83
C GLU A 191 -15.15 13.53 -8.93
N LEU A 192 -14.25 14.06 -8.09
CA LEU A 192 -14.53 15.23 -7.26
C LEU A 192 -14.88 16.48 -8.09
N LYS A 193 -14.23 16.66 -9.24
CA LYS A 193 -14.59 17.71 -10.21
C LYS A 193 -16.03 17.54 -10.70
N SER A 194 -16.45 16.31 -11.02
CA SER A 194 -17.82 16.03 -11.44
C SER A 194 -18.86 16.29 -10.32
N GLU A 195 -18.44 16.19 -9.06
CA GLU A 195 -19.26 16.50 -7.88
C GLU A 195 -19.32 18.00 -7.55
N ASN A 196 -18.61 18.83 -8.32
CA ASN A 196 -18.51 20.28 -8.18
C ASN A 196 -17.96 20.71 -6.81
N VAL A 197 -16.87 20.08 -6.37
CA VAL A 197 -16.16 20.56 -5.18
C VAL A 197 -15.48 21.90 -5.45
N GLU A 198 -15.55 22.80 -4.47
CA GLU A 198 -15.02 24.17 -4.55
C GLU A 198 -13.59 24.29 -3.99
N GLY A 199 -13.11 23.23 -3.34
CA GLY A 199 -11.76 23.15 -2.79
C GLY A 199 -11.37 21.72 -2.51
N LEU A 200 -10.06 21.49 -2.39
CA LEU A 200 -9.47 20.19 -2.13
C LEU A 200 -8.60 20.24 -0.86
N VAL A 201 -8.74 19.21 -0.03
CA VAL A 201 -7.78 18.87 1.02
C VAL A 201 -7.12 17.56 0.65
N LEU A 202 -5.79 17.55 0.55
CA LEU A 202 -5.01 16.32 0.47
C LEU A 202 -4.54 15.97 1.89
N ASP A 203 -5.04 14.86 2.44
CA ASP A 203 -4.69 14.41 3.79
C ASP A 203 -3.55 13.39 3.73
N LEU A 204 -2.38 13.81 4.22
CA LEU A 204 -1.13 13.03 4.30
C LEU A 204 -0.77 12.70 5.76
N ARG A 205 -1.70 12.86 6.71
CA ARG A 205 -1.46 12.52 8.11
C ARG A 205 -1.21 11.03 8.26
N GLY A 206 -0.21 10.65 9.05
CA GLY A 206 0.17 9.24 9.21
C GLY A 206 0.93 8.64 8.04
N ASP A 207 1.12 9.37 6.92
CA ASP A 207 1.80 8.86 5.73
C ASP A 207 3.34 8.97 5.87
N GLY A 208 3.98 7.83 6.10
CA GLY A 208 5.44 7.69 6.21
C GLY A 208 6.22 7.87 4.89
N GLY A 209 5.52 8.08 3.77
CA GLY A 209 6.06 8.29 2.44
C GLY A 209 5.90 7.06 1.54
N GLY A 210 6.93 6.78 0.75
CA GLY A 210 6.92 5.68 -0.20
C GLY A 210 7.83 5.95 -1.38
N TYR A 211 7.35 5.66 -2.59
CA TYR A 211 8.14 5.70 -3.80
C TYR A 211 8.37 7.14 -4.25
N LEU A 212 9.63 7.52 -4.40
CA LEU A 212 10.02 8.89 -4.71
C LEU A 212 9.43 9.41 -6.04
N PRO A 213 9.44 8.66 -7.16
CA PRO A 213 8.79 9.09 -8.39
C PRO A 213 7.30 9.39 -8.26
N GLU A 214 6.60 8.75 -7.32
CA GLU A 214 5.20 9.09 -7.04
C GLU A 214 5.06 10.43 -6.34
N ALA A 215 6.05 10.87 -5.54
CA ALA A 215 6.04 12.21 -4.96
C ALA A 215 6.10 13.29 -6.04
N THR A 216 6.96 13.10 -7.05
CA THR A 216 7.13 14.03 -8.16
C THR A 216 5.94 14.00 -9.11
N ALA A 217 5.45 12.82 -9.46
CA ALA A 217 4.28 12.64 -10.33
C ALA A 217 2.99 13.18 -9.70
N LEU A 218 2.76 12.91 -8.40
CA LEU A 218 1.62 13.43 -7.68
C LEU A 218 1.66 14.96 -7.59
N THR A 219 2.85 15.55 -7.39
CA THR A 219 3.03 17.00 -7.36
C THR A 219 2.63 17.64 -8.70
N GLY A 220 3.01 17.00 -9.83
CA GLY A 220 2.63 17.43 -11.17
C GLY A 220 1.12 17.52 -11.43
N LEU A 221 0.29 16.83 -10.64
CA LEU A 221 -1.17 16.99 -10.72
C LEU A 221 -1.66 18.37 -10.25
N PHE A 222 -0.83 19.14 -9.56
CA PHE A 222 -1.22 20.40 -8.93
C PHE A 222 -0.39 21.60 -9.35
N ILE A 223 0.86 21.42 -9.75
CA ILE A 223 1.73 22.50 -10.21
C ILE A 223 1.79 22.53 -11.74
N ASN A 224 2.27 23.66 -12.28
CA ASN A 224 2.81 23.64 -13.65
C ASN A 224 4.20 22.98 -13.61
N HIS A 225 4.81 22.81 -14.77
CA HIS A 225 6.15 22.22 -14.88
C HIS A 225 7.21 22.92 -14.00
N GLY A 226 8.02 22.13 -13.28
CA GLY A 226 9.20 22.60 -12.57
C GLY A 226 9.87 21.56 -11.67
N PRO A 227 11.02 21.92 -11.07
CA PRO A 227 11.71 21.05 -10.12
C PRO A 227 10.88 20.81 -8.87
N VAL A 228 10.76 19.55 -8.46
CA VAL A 228 10.04 19.14 -7.25
C VAL A 228 11.00 18.82 -6.12
N VAL A 229 12.10 18.13 -6.42
CA VAL A 229 13.07 17.70 -5.41
C VAL A 229 14.48 17.65 -5.97
N GLN A 230 15.47 17.92 -5.12
CA GLN A 230 16.88 17.77 -5.44
C GLN A 230 17.50 16.65 -4.61
N LEU A 231 18.19 15.74 -5.27
CA LEU A 231 18.96 14.68 -4.65
C LEU A 231 20.44 15.03 -4.68
N ARG A 232 21.13 14.71 -3.59
CA ARG A 232 22.58 14.85 -3.50
C ARG A 232 23.17 13.54 -3.00
N ASP A 233 24.04 12.94 -3.81
CA ASP A 233 24.73 11.72 -3.42
C ASP A 233 26.03 11.99 -2.62
N THR A 234 26.66 10.92 -2.15
CA THR A 234 27.90 10.99 -1.36
C THR A 234 29.12 11.50 -2.15
N ALA A 235 29.07 11.45 -3.48
CA ALA A 235 30.08 12.06 -4.35
C ALA A 235 29.81 13.56 -4.61
N GLY A 236 28.72 14.09 -4.06
CA GLY A 236 28.30 15.48 -4.23
C GLY A 236 27.61 15.76 -5.57
N ARG A 237 27.24 14.73 -6.34
CA ARG A 237 26.47 14.93 -7.57
C ARG A 237 25.05 15.33 -7.20
N LEU A 238 24.54 16.32 -7.94
CA LEU A 238 23.18 16.81 -7.82
C LEU A 238 22.34 16.23 -8.95
N GLU A 239 21.18 15.71 -8.60
CA GLU A 239 20.13 15.30 -9.52
C GLU A 239 18.87 16.09 -9.16
N VAL A 240 18.20 16.65 -10.17
CA VAL A 240 16.95 17.37 -9.98
C VAL A 240 15.85 16.51 -10.59
N LEU A 241 14.83 16.22 -9.81
CA LEU A 241 13.66 15.52 -10.30
C LEU A 241 12.52 16.52 -10.49
N ASP A 242 12.07 16.62 -11.73
CA ASP A 242 10.96 17.46 -12.17
C ASP A 242 9.65 16.66 -12.16
N ASP A 243 8.51 17.34 -12.22
CA ASP A 243 7.24 16.68 -12.45
C ASP A 243 7.13 16.18 -13.91
N PRO A 244 6.67 14.93 -14.13
CA PRO A 244 6.54 14.37 -15.48
C PRO A 244 5.26 14.82 -16.20
N GLU A 245 4.37 15.54 -15.53
CA GLU A 245 3.03 15.85 -16.04
C GLU A 245 3.04 17.13 -16.90
N PRO A 246 2.40 17.12 -18.08
CA PRO A 246 2.45 18.27 -18.98
C PRO A 246 1.59 19.45 -18.50
N ALA A 247 0.59 19.20 -17.66
CA ALA A 247 -0.33 20.21 -17.14
C ALA A 247 -1.01 19.75 -15.84
N PRO A 248 -1.33 20.68 -14.92
CA PRO A 248 -1.98 20.35 -13.66
C PRO A 248 -3.37 19.75 -13.89
N ALA A 249 -3.63 18.62 -13.23
CA ALA A 249 -4.94 18.01 -13.17
C ALA A 249 -5.91 18.77 -12.27
N TYR A 250 -5.45 19.61 -11.33
CA TYR A 250 -6.29 20.44 -10.47
C TYR A 250 -5.65 21.81 -10.20
N ASP A 251 -6.37 22.88 -10.51
CA ASP A 251 -5.95 24.29 -10.40
C ASP A 251 -6.73 25.07 -9.32
N GLY A 252 -7.76 24.46 -8.72
CA GLY A 252 -8.56 25.07 -7.66
C GLY A 252 -7.84 25.22 -6.30
N PRO A 253 -8.52 25.75 -5.27
CA PRO A 253 -7.97 25.93 -3.93
C PRO A 253 -7.51 24.59 -3.31
N LEU A 254 -6.26 24.53 -2.88
CA LEU A 254 -5.63 23.35 -2.29
C LEU A 254 -5.15 23.62 -0.87
N ALA A 255 -5.47 22.71 0.04
CA ALA A 255 -4.80 22.57 1.32
C ALA A 255 -4.17 21.18 1.43
N VAL A 256 -3.03 21.07 2.09
CA VAL A 256 -2.37 19.80 2.40
C VAL A 256 -2.34 19.66 3.92
N LEU A 257 -2.90 18.58 4.43
CA LEU A 257 -2.96 18.31 5.86
C LEU A 257 -1.86 17.31 6.22
N VAL A 258 -0.99 17.70 7.14
CA VAL A 258 0.18 16.90 7.58
C VAL A 258 0.22 16.79 9.09
N ASP A 259 0.90 15.76 9.60
CA ASP A 259 1.20 15.63 11.02
C ASP A 259 2.64 15.17 11.26
N ARG A 260 2.99 14.94 12.52
CA ARG A 260 4.32 14.47 12.94
C ARG A 260 4.74 13.12 12.35
N LEU A 261 3.83 12.37 11.74
CA LEU A 261 4.08 11.07 11.10
C LEU A 261 4.19 11.20 9.57
N SER A 262 3.77 12.34 9.00
CA SER A 262 4.04 12.66 7.59
C SER A 262 5.54 12.74 7.35
N ALA A 263 6.09 11.86 6.49
CA ALA A 263 7.52 11.74 6.28
C ALA A 263 7.90 11.56 4.80
N SER A 264 9.15 11.86 4.44
CA SER A 264 9.76 11.48 3.16
C SER A 264 8.99 12.03 1.95
N ALA A 265 8.38 11.16 1.12
CA ALA A 265 7.61 11.55 -0.06
C ALA A 265 6.49 12.56 0.27
N SER A 266 5.83 12.39 1.43
CA SER A 266 4.84 13.34 1.96
C SER A 266 5.43 14.73 2.21
N GLU A 267 6.66 14.79 2.72
CA GLU A 267 7.37 16.05 3.00
C GLU A 267 7.84 16.70 1.70
N ILE A 268 8.28 15.91 0.72
CA ILE A 268 8.63 16.40 -0.63
C ILE A 268 7.41 17.03 -1.28
N PHE A 269 6.27 16.33 -1.28
CA PHE A 269 5.02 16.85 -1.84
C PHE A 269 4.58 18.13 -1.12
N ALA A 270 4.50 18.11 0.21
CA ALA A 270 4.07 19.28 0.98
C ALA A 270 5.02 20.47 0.81
N GLY A 271 6.33 20.23 0.81
CA GLY A 271 7.36 21.24 0.57
C GLY A 271 7.21 21.88 -0.81
N ALA A 272 7.06 21.06 -1.86
CA ALA A 272 6.84 21.58 -3.21
C ALA A 272 5.56 22.42 -3.30
N ILE A 273 4.44 21.93 -2.77
CA ILE A 273 3.18 22.71 -2.77
C ILE A 273 3.34 24.05 -2.02
N GLN A 274 4.12 24.08 -0.94
CA GLN A 274 4.41 25.29 -0.18
C GLN A 274 5.32 26.27 -0.96
N ASP A 275 6.41 25.77 -1.52
CA ASP A 275 7.45 26.55 -2.20
C ASP A 275 6.96 27.15 -3.51
N TYR A 276 6.10 26.42 -4.24
CA TYR A 276 5.39 26.95 -5.41
C TYR A 276 4.23 27.88 -5.07
N HIS A 277 3.96 28.12 -3.77
CA HIS A 277 2.78 28.84 -3.29
C HIS A 277 1.48 28.28 -3.87
N ARG A 278 1.44 26.96 -4.12
CA ARG A 278 0.33 26.29 -4.81
C ARG A 278 -0.84 26.01 -3.85
N GLY A 279 -0.55 25.78 -2.58
CA GLY A 279 -1.55 25.47 -1.57
C GLY A 279 -1.08 25.83 -0.17
N VAL A 280 -1.99 25.72 0.80
CA VAL A 280 -1.67 25.96 2.22
C VAL A 280 -1.37 24.64 2.93
N ILE A 281 -0.28 24.61 3.69
CA ILE A 281 0.05 23.45 4.54
C ILE A 281 -0.57 23.67 5.92
N LEU A 282 -1.33 22.68 6.39
CA LEU A 282 -2.07 22.70 7.65
C LEU A 282 -1.65 21.51 8.53
N GLY A 283 -1.72 21.68 9.85
CA GLY A 283 -1.50 20.60 10.81
C GLY A 283 -0.28 20.83 11.70
N GLN A 284 0.59 19.82 11.80
CA GLN A 284 1.79 19.86 12.66
C GLN A 284 3.08 19.84 11.84
N THR A 285 4.20 20.17 12.48
CA THR A 285 5.53 19.93 11.88
C THR A 285 5.68 18.45 11.54
N THR A 286 6.19 18.17 10.33
CA THR A 286 6.41 16.83 9.80
C THR A 286 7.57 16.11 10.47
N PHE A 287 7.80 14.86 10.08
CA PHE A 287 8.78 13.97 10.71
C PHE A 287 10.25 14.46 10.57
N GLY A 288 10.60 15.09 9.45
CA GLY A 288 11.94 15.61 9.16
C GLY A 288 12.88 14.62 8.47
N LYS A 289 12.36 13.72 7.62
CA LYS A 289 13.18 12.74 6.91
C LYS A 289 13.66 13.30 5.56
N GLY A 290 14.93 13.68 5.50
CA GLY A 290 15.59 14.23 4.31
C GLY A 290 16.52 13.26 3.57
N THR A 291 16.34 11.94 3.72
CA THR A 291 17.17 10.93 3.03
C THR A 291 16.33 10.06 2.11
N VAL A 292 16.92 9.70 0.96
CA VAL A 292 16.34 8.74 0.00
C VAL A 292 17.04 7.39 0.15
N GLN A 293 16.27 6.31 0.08
CA GLN A 293 16.78 4.95 0.15
C GLN A 293 16.64 4.26 -1.20
N ASN A 294 17.61 3.42 -1.52
CA ASN A 294 17.57 2.57 -2.71
C ASN A 294 17.31 1.12 -2.27
N LEU A 295 16.38 0.46 -2.95
CA LEU A 295 16.20 -0.99 -2.79
C LEU A 295 17.26 -1.71 -3.62
N VAL A 296 18.06 -2.55 -2.95
CA VAL A 296 19.17 -3.28 -3.58
C VAL A 296 18.91 -4.78 -3.51
N PRO A 297 18.56 -5.44 -4.64
CA PRO A 297 18.33 -6.88 -4.69
C PRO A 297 19.61 -7.67 -4.44
N LEU A 298 19.61 -8.56 -3.44
CA LEU A 298 20.80 -9.30 -3.00
C LEU A 298 21.07 -10.60 -3.80
N ASP A 299 20.12 -11.03 -4.61
CA ASP A 299 20.19 -12.17 -5.53
C ASP A 299 21.24 -12.01 -6.64
N ARG A 300 21.71 -10.79 -6.89
CA ARG A 300 22.77 -10.52 -7.87
C ARG A 300 24.18 -10.94 -7.44
N TRP A 301 24.35 -11.33 -6.18
CA TRP A 301 25.65 -11.74 -5.61
C TRP A 301 25.68 -13.20 -5.13
N SER A 302 24.63 -13.97 -5.43
CA SER A 302 24.53 -15.40 -5.15
C SER A 302 24.98 -16.26 -6.32
#